data_AF-A0A6P8DN68-F1
#
_entry.id   AF-A0A6P8DN68-F1
#
_cell.length_a   1.000
_cell.length_b   1.000
_cell.length_c   1.000
_cell.angle_alpha   90.00
_cell.angle_beta   90.00
_cell.angle_gamma   90.00
#
_symmetry.space_group_name_H-M   'P 1'
#
loop_
_entity.id
_entity.type
_entity.pdbx_description
1 polymer ?
#
loop_
_entity_poly.entity_id
_entity_poly.type
_entity_poly.pdbx_seq_one_letter_code
_entity_poly.pdbx_strand_id
1 'polypeptide(L)'
;MTNYNEEVATPLGEGFVQVRGTPFDLNGSPFLFNGFNSYWMMNVATEPADRNKVSDVFREAFAAGLSLCRMWAFSDGGDHALQISPGVYDELVFHVIRL
;
A
#
# COMPACT_ATOMS: atom_id res chain seq x y z
N MET A 1 19.83 41.87 -8.17
CA MET A 1 20.26 40.47 -8.00
C MET A 1 19.04 39.70 -7.54
N THR A 2 18.41 38.97 -8.44
CA THR A 2 17.20 38.20 -8.16
C THR A 2 17.64 36.87 -7.53
N ASN A 3 17.08 36.50 -6.38
CA ASN A 3 17.40 35.26 -5.68
C ASN A 3 16.90 34.07 -6.50
N TYR A 4 17.80 33.17 -6.91
CA TYR A 4 17.53 32.00 -7.76
C TYR A 4 17.22 30.71 -6.98
N ASN A 5 16.80 30.79 -5.72
CA ASN A 5 16.72 29.60 -4.85
C ASN A 5 15.33 29.30 -4.25
N GLU A 6 14.27 29.93 -4.73
CA GLU A 6 12.94 29.37 -4.50
C GLU A 6 12.62 28.44 -5.67
N GLU A 7 13.02 27.17 -5.51
CA GLU A 7 12.39 26.08 -6.24
C GLU A 7 10.91 26.16 -5.88
N VAL A 8 10.11 26.76 -6.76
CA VAL A 8 8.67 26.79 -6.65
C VAL A 8 8.24 25.34 -6.52
N ALA A 9 7.82 24.94 -5.31
CA ALA A 9 7.26 23.63 -5.07
C ALA A 9 5.99 23.54 -5.92
N THR A 10 6.14 23.02 -7.13
CA THR A 10 5.03 22.65 -8.00
C THR A 10 4.09 21.74 -7.20
N PRO A 11 2.76 21.91 -7.28
CA PRO A 11 1.79 21.02 -6.63
C PRO A 11 1.69 19.68 -7.37
N LEU A 12 2.85 19.07 -7.67
CA LEU A 12 2.91 17.74 -8.24
C LEU A 12 2.91 16.78 -7.05
N GLY A 13 1.77 16.14 -6.78
CA GLY A 13 1.71 14.97 -5.91
C GLY A 13 1.16 15.16 -4.50
N GLU A 14 0.27 16.13 -4.25
CA GLU A 14 -0.50 16.12 -2.99
C GLU A 14 -1.17 14.74 -2.78
N GLY A 15 -0.90 14.14 -1.62
CA GLY A 15 -1.42 12.82 -1.25
C GLY A 15 -0.60 11.62 -1.74
N PHE A 16 0.48 11.82 -2.51
CA PHE A 16 1.35 10.74 -2.98
C PHE A 16 2.75 10.86 -2.38
N VAL A 17 3.35 9.73 -2.00
CA VAL A 17 4.74 9.67 -1.57
C VAL A 17 5.67 9.85 -2.78
N GLN A 18 6.67 10.70 -2.63
CA GLN A 18 7.64 11.04 -3.67
C GLN A 18 9.08 10.79 -3.21
N VAL A 19 10.00 10.80 -4.17
CA VAL A 19 11.45 10.75 -3.92
C VAL A 19 12.01 12.17 -4.07
N ARG A 20 12.70 12.68 -3.04
CA ARG A 20 13.42 13.96 -3.09
C ARG A 20 14.91 13.73 -2.85
N GLY A 21 15.62 13.29 -3.89
CA GLY A 21 17.00 12.83 -3.75
C GLY A 21 17.05 11.49 -3.01
N THR A 22 17.66 11.46 -1.84
CA THR A 22 17.73 10.25 -0.99
C THR A 22 16.50 10.05 -0.09
N PRO A 23 15.94 11.07 0.60
CA PRO A 23 14.73 10.88 1.41
C PRO A 23 13.45 10.76 0.57
N PHE A 24 12.42 10.19 1.19
CA PHE A 24 11.06 10.27 0.70
C PHE A 24 10.38 11.54 1.23
N ASP A 25 9.41 12.03 0.49
CA ASP A 25 8.60 13.21 0.83
C ASP A 25 7.12 12.88 0.69
N LEU A 26 6.30 13.42 1.60
CA LEU A 26 4.85 13.42 1.49
C LEU A 26 4.36 14.84 1.82
N ASN A 27 3.72 15.48 0.85
CA ASN A 27 3.19 16.85 0.99
C ASN A 27 4.21 17.87 1.49
N GLY A 28 5.45 17.82 0.98
CA GLY A 28 6.51 18.77 1.34
C GLY A 28 7.27 18.42 2.62
N SER A 29 6.86 17.38 3.35
CA SER A 29 7.50 16.94 4.59
C SER A 29 8.28 15.63 4.41
N PRO A 30 9.45 15.46 5.06
CA PRO A 30 10.18 14.20 5.05
C PRO A 30 9.30 13.03 5.51
N PHE A 31 9.30 11.95 4.73
CA PHE A 31 8.52 10.75 5.01
C PHE A 31 9.46 9.59 5.36
N LEU A 32 9.23 8.98 6.52
CA LEU A 32 9.96 7.79 6.98
C LEU A 32 9.00 6.61 7.05
N PHE A 33 9.40 5.50 6.45
CA PHE A 33 8.62 4.27 6.51
C PHE A 33 8.83 3.57 7.85
N ASN A 34 7.75 3.41 8.60
CA ASN A 34 7.68 2.51 9.74
C ASN A 34 6.49 1.58 9.52
N GLY A 35 6.72 0.29 9.34
CA GLY A 35 5.69 -0.58 8.80
C GLY A 35 5.88 -2.06 9.06
N PHE A 36 5.00 -2.86 8.47
CA PHE A 36 4.97 -4.31 8.60
C PHE A 36 4.77 -5.00 7.26
N ASN A 37 5.03 -6.31 7.23
CA ASN A 37 4.79 -7.16 6.06
C ASN A 37 3.60 -8.08 6.33
N SER A 38 2.69 -8.18 5.36
CA SER A 38 1.48 -9.01 5.45
C SER A 38 1.21 -9.71 4.11
N TYR A 39 2.01 -10.73 3.81
CA TYR A 39 1.89 -11.51 2.57
C TYR A 39 0.61 -12.36 2.50
N TRP A 40 0.05 -12.72 3.65
CA TRP A 40 -1.11 -13.60 3.81
C TRP A 40 -2.46 -12.87 3.70
N MET A 41 -2.44 -11.53 3.72
CA MET A 41 -3.65 -10.71 3.91
C MET A 41 -4.67 -10.90 2.79
N MET A 42 -4.20 -11.04 1.53
CA MET A 42 -5.06 -11.29 0.38
C MET A 42 -5.83 -12.61 0.54
N ASN A 43 -5.14 -13.70 0.89
CA ASN A 43 -5.74 -15.03 1.06
C ASN A 43 -6.69 -15.09 2.26
N VAL A 44 -6.41 -14.34 3.33
CA VAL A 44 -7.33 -14.27 4.48
C VAL A 44 -8.57 -13.45 4.12
N ALA A 45 -8.42 -12.42 3.30
CA ALA A 45 -9.53 -11.55 2.90
C ALA A 45 -10.50 -12.21 1.90
N THR A 46 -10.08 -13.25 1.17
CA THR A 46 -10.99 -13.99 0.28
C THR A 46 -12.10 -14.66 1.08
N GLU A 47 -11.81 -15.13 2.30
CA GLU A 47 -12.80 -15.80 3.14
C GLU A 47 -13.68 -14.83 3.92
N PRO A 48 -15.01 -14.79 3.68
CA PRO A 48 -15.90 -13.82 4.31
C PRO A 48 -15.88 -13.84 5.84
N ALA A 49 -15.70 -15.02 6.44
CA ALA A 49 -15.64 -15.20 7.89
C ALA A 49 -14.37 -14.60 8.52
N ASP A 50 -13.33 -14.38 7.73
CA ASP A 50 -12.01 -13.98 8.18
C ASP A 50 -11.62 -12.55 7.77
N ARG A 51 -12.43 -11.91 6.92
CA ARG A 51 -12.21 -10.53 6.45
C ARG A 51 -12.02 -9.50 7.57
N ASN A 52 -12.64 -9.71 8.72
CA ASN A 52 -12.49 -8.79 9.87
C ASN A 52 -11.04 -8.76 10.39
N LYS A 53 -10.28 -9.86 10.27
CA LYS A 53 -8.88 -9.94 10.69
C LYS A 53 -8.00 -8.90 9.98
N VAL A 54 -8.32 -8.58 8.73
CA VAL A 54 -7.65 -7.55 7.93
C VAL A 54 -7.78 -6.18 8.59
N SER A 55 -9.01 -5.80 8.95
CA SER A 55 -9.31 -4.54 9.63
C SER A 55 -8.70 -4.47 11.02
N ASP A 56 -8.70 -5.60 11.75
CA ASP A 56 -8.14 -5.67 13.11
C ASP A 56 -6.62 -5.47 13.08
N VAL A 57 -5.91 -6.10 12.14
CA VAL A 57 -4.47 -5.87 11.96
C VAL A 57 -4.17 -4.41 11.60
N PHE A 58 -4.98 -3.77 10.75
CA PHE A 58 -4.78 -2.34 10.46
C PHE A 58 -5.02 -1.46 11.68
N ARG A 59 -6.02 -1.77 12.52
CA ARG A 59 -6.27 -1.05 13.78
C ARG A 59 -5.10 -1.19 14.75
N GLU A 60 -4.58 -2.41 14.90
CA GLU A 60 -3.42 -2.69 15.76
C GLU A 60 -2.16 -2.00 15.25
N ALA A 61 -1.90 -2.06 13.95
CA ALA A 61 -0.78 -1.38 13.31
C ALA A 61 -0.85 0.15 13.50
N PHE A 62 -2.03 0.73 13.32
CA PHE A 62 -2.25 2.16 13.57
C PHE A 62 -2.02 2.51 15.05
N ALA A 63 -2.55 1.72 15.97
CA ALA A 63 -2.35 1.93 17.41
C ALA A 63 -0.87 1.80 17.83
N ALA A 64 -0.10 0.98 17.11
CA ALA A 64 1.35 0.82 17.30
C ALA A 64 2.19 1.90 16.59
N GLY A 65 1.57 2.85 15.88
CA GLY A 65 2.27 3.91 15.15
C GLY A 65 2.95 3.45 13.86
N LEU A 66 2.49 2.35 13.26
CA LEU A 66 2.92 1.91 11.94
C LEU A 66 2.14 2.65 10.85
N SER A 67 2.84 3.14 9.84
CA SER A 67 2.31 3.95 8.74
C SER A 67 2.33 3.25 7.38
N LEU A 68 2.94 2.05 7.29
CA LEU A 68 3.05 1.30 6.05
C LEU A 68 2.76 -0.20 6.22
N CYS A 69 2.04 -0.78 5.26
CA CYS A 69 1.90 -2.22 5.08
C CYS A 69 2.46 -2.62 3.72
N ARG A 70 3.37 -3.59 3.71
CA ARG A 70 3.81 -4.27 2.48
C ARG A 70 3.07 -5.60 2.35
N MET A 71 2.33 -5.77 1.26
CA MET A 71 1.58 -7.00 0.96
C MET A 71 1.88 -7.52 -0.45
N TRP A 72 1.44 -8.74 -0.74
CA TRP A 72 1.42 -9.26 -2.10
C TRP A 72 0.16 -8.82 -2.83
N ALA A 73 0.33 -8.39 -4.07
CA ALA A 73 -0.74 -8.11 -5.02
C ALA A 73 -0.71 -9.11 -6.19
N PHE A 74 -0.31 -10.35 -5.90
CA PHE A 74 -0.22 -11.45 -6.85
C PHE A 74 -0.44 -12.79 -6.14
N SER A 75 -0.99 -13.76 -6.86
CA SER A 75 -1.05 -15.18 -6.53
C SER A 75 -1.42 -15.90 -7.83
N ASP A 76 -0.48 -16.68 -8.38
CA ASP A 76 -0.59 -17.24 -9.73
C ASP A 76 -0.79 -18.75 -9.67
N GLY A 77 -1.96 -19.22 -10.11
CA GLY A 77 -2.32 -20.63 -10.03
C GLY A 77 -2.45 -21.17 -8.60
N GLY A 78 -3.18 -22.27 -8.43
CA GLY A 78 -3.41 -22.88 -7.11
C GLY A 78 -4.62 -22.32 -6.35
N ASP A 79 -4.66 -22.58 -5.04
CA ASP A 79 -5.77 -22.19 -4.17
C ASP A 79 -5.78 -20.67 -3.93
N HIS A 80 -6.97 -20.06 -3.99
CA HIS A 80 -7.17 -18.60 -3.91
C HIS A 80 -6.26 -17.78 -4.85
N ALA A 81 -6.06 -18.26 -6.08
CA ALA A 81 -5.26 -17.56 -7.08
C ALA A 81 -5.91 -16.23 -7.48
N LEU A 82 -5.14 -15.13 -7.44
CA LEU A 82 -5.55 -13.86 -8.02
C LEU A 82 -5.59 -13.96 -9.55
N GLN A 83 -4.57 -14.58 -10.14
CA GLN A 83 -4.48 -14.87 -11.56
C GLN A 83 -4.62 -16.38 -11.75
N ILE A 84 -5.78 -16.80 -12.27
CA ILE A 84 -6.14 -18.21 -12.46
C ILE A 84 -5.35 -18.81 -13.63
N SER A 85 -5.13 -18.02 -14.68
CA SER A 85 -4.30 -18.32 -15.84
C SER A 85 -3.80 -17.00 -16.46
N PRO A 86 -2.81 -16.99 -17.38
CA PRO A 86 -2.23 -15.74 -17.89
C PRO A 86 -3.28 -14.76 -18.41
N GLY A 87 -3.40 -13.60 -17.77
CA GLY A 87 -4.37 -12.55 -18.11
C GLY A 87 -5.82 -12.80 -17.67
N VAL A 88 -6.10 -13.87 -16.94
CA VAL A 88 -7.43 -14.20 -16.41
C VAL A 88 -7.39 -14.13 -14.88
N TYR A 89 -8.17 -13.22 -14.31
CA TYR A 89 -8.17 -12.93 -12.88
C TYR A 89 -9.45 -13.39 -12.19
N ASP A 90 -9.34 -13.78 -10.93
CA ASP A 90 -10.48 -14.03 -10.05
C ASP A 90 -10.98 -12.70 -9.48
N GLU A 91 -12.17 -12.25 -9.90
CA GLU A 91 -12.77 -10.99 -9.46
C GLU A 91 -13.09 -10.92 -7.95
N LEU A 92 -13.32 -12.07 -7.30
CA LEU A 92 -13.53 -12.12 -5.86
C LEU A 92 -12.21 -11.84 -5.12
N VAL A 93 -11.11 -12.42 -5.59
CA VAL A 93 -9.76 -12.16 -5.06
C VAL A 93 -9.31 -10.74 -5.41
N PHE A 94 -9.66 -10.25 -6.59
CA PHE A 94 -9.34 -8.88 -7.02
C PHE A 94 -10.05 -7.84 -6.15
N HIS A 95 -11.31 -8.08 -5.77
CA HIS A 95 -12.05 -7.17 -4.90
C HIS A 95 -11.41 -6.99 -3.53
N VAL A 96 -10.74 -8.00 -2.98
CA VAL A 96 -10.20 -7.93 -1.62
C VAL A 96 -8.88 -7.17 -1.51
N ILE A 97 -8.20 -6.92 -2.63
CA ILE A 97 -6.98 -6.10 -2.71
C ILE A 97 -7.25 -4.68 -3.25
N ARG A 98 -8.50 -4.36 -3.56
CA ARG A 98 -8.90 -3.03 -3.96
C ARG A 98 -8.90 -2.11 -2.74
N LEU A 99 -8.06 -1.07 -2.77
CA LEU A 99 -8.08 0.05 -1.82
C LEU A 99 -9.17 1.07 -2.19
#